data_AF-A0A6G3MKF3-F1
#
_entry.id   AF-A0A6G3MKF3-F1
#
_cell.length_a   1.000
_cell.length_b   1.000
_cell.length_c   1.000
_cell.angle_alpha   90.00
_cell.angle_beta   90.00
_cell.angle_gamma   90.00
#
_symmetry.space_group_name_H-M   'P 1'
#
loop_
_entity.id
_entity.type
_entity.pdbx_description
1 polymer ?
#
loop_
_entity_poly.entity_id
_entity_poly.type
_entity_poly.pdbx_seq_one_letter_code
_entity_poly.pdbx_strand_id
1 'polypeptide(L)'
;VDLSYKVVETNEKKSEKYHDPYFDTETEKVDIFKDTEKKEKLKNRVVYHKKLVVHPLFRNITFEEAENFLRNPQNDCIIRPSSKGIDRLAVSIKIADGIICHIDVHENEKPNDFALGKKLLIYNEVYEDLDEIYARFVTSFLNNFKEITKHKFYFYAPDFELSTIEAELKRRGETNNKRIPYLLSISKTYPGKVYLAYLAKSVVRYE
;
A
#
# COMPACT_ATOMS: atom_id res chain seq x y z
N VAL A 1 7.06 37.35 44.64
CA VAL A 1 8.47 37.19 44.21
C VAL A 1 8.42 36.23 43.04
N ASP A 2 8.62 36.77 41.85
CA ASP A 2 8.45 36.06 40.58
C ASP A 2 9.70 35.22 40.32
N LEU A 3 9.56 33.91 40.15
CA LEU A 3 10.68 33.00 39.88
C LEU A 3 10.41 32.30 38.55
N SER A 4 10.81 32.99 37.47
CA SER A 4 10.87 32.45 36.11
C SER A 4 12.02 31.45 35.99
N TYR A 5 11.72 30.21 35.61
CA TYR A 5 12.74 29.23 35.25
C TYR A 5 13.15 29.42 33.79
N LYS A 6 14.41 29.82 33.56
CA LYS A 6 15.05 29.78 32.24
C LYS A 6 15.41 28.34 31.92
N VAL A 7 14.90 27.83 30.79
CA VAL A 7 15.36 26.57 30.20
C VAL A 7 16.72 26.81 29.57
N VAL A 8 17.76 26.18 30.12
CA VAL A 8 19.09 26.12 29.51
C VAL A 8 19.14 24.81 28.73
N GLU A 9 19.15 24.90 27.40
CA GLU A 9 19.37 23.74 26.54
C GLU A 9 20.86 23.37 26.57
N THR A 10 21.19 22.23 27.20
CA THR A 10 22.50 21.61 27.09
C THR A 10 22.43 20.41 26.15
N ASN A 11 23.25 20.46 25.10
CA ASN A 11 23.55 19.34 24.19
C ASN A 11 24.19 18.18 24.98
N GLU A 12 23.39 17.20 25.40
CA GLU A 12 23.91 16.00 26.08
C GLU A 12 24.15 14.84 25.08
N LYS A 13 25.43 14.56 24.84
CA LYS A 13 25.91 13.19 24.62
C LYS A 13 25.35 12.32 25.76
N LYS A 14 24.72 11.18 25.44
CA LYS A 14 24.21 10.19 26.41
C LYS A 14 25.20 9.98 27.57
N SER A 15 24.99 10.67 28.68
CA SER A 15 25.66 10.41 29.95
C SER A 15 24.99 9.20 30.58
N GLU A 16 25.80 8.23 31.02
CA GLU A 16 25.31 7.18 31.91
C GLU A 16 24.65 7.87 33.12
N LYS A 17 23.36 7.59 33.33
CA LYS A 17 22.59 8.20 34.42
C LYS A 17 23.28 7.84 35.74
N TYR A 18 23.81 8.84 36.43
CA TYR A 18 24.31 8.65 37.79
C TYR A 18 23.11 8.41 38.71
N HIS A 19 22.98 7.19 39.21
CA HIS A 19 21.95 6.82 40.17
C HIS A 19 22.51 7.01 41.59
N ASP A 20 21.76 7.67 42.47
CA ASP A 20 22.17 7.86 43.86
C ASP A 20 22.15 6.51 44.64
N PRO A 21 22.82 6.42 45.82
CA PRO A 21 22.93 5.18 46.59
C PRO A 21 21.61 4.59 47.10
N TYR A 22 20.51 5.36 47.06
CA TYR A 22 19.17 4.93 47.45
C TYR A 22 18.26 4.66 46.24
N PHE A 23 18.80 4.78 45.01
CA PHE A 23 18.05 4.57 43.79
C PHE A 23 17.74 3.08 43.60
N ASP A 24 16.45 2.76 43.53
CA ASP A 24 15.96 1.40 43.34
C ASP A 24 16.03 0.97 41.87
N THR A 25 17.20 0.47 41.47
CA THR A 25 17.44 -0.07 40.14
C THR A 25 16.59 -1.29 39.78
N GLU A 26 16.07 -2.02 40.77
CA GLU A 26 15.23 -3.20 40.52
C GLU A 26 13.82 -2.76 40.10
N THR A 27 13.26 -1.75 40.75
CA THR A 27 11.98 -1.16 40.35
C THR A 27 12.07 -0.52 38.95
N GLU A 28 13.15 0.19 38.61
CA GLU A 28 13.34 0.76 37.26
C GLU A 28 13.34 -0.32 36.17
N LYS A 29 14.07 -1.43 36.35
CA LYS A 29 14.10 -2.53 35.38
C LYS A 29 12.71 -3.15 35.18
N VAL A 30 11.95 -3.32 36.28
CA VAL A 30 10.58 -3.85 36.23
C VAL A 30 9.65 -2.91 35.45
N ASP A 31 9.77 -1.61 35.65
CA ASP A 31 8.95 -0.62 34.93
C ASP A 31 9.34 -0.52 33.45
N ILE A 32 10.64 -0.55 33.13
CA ILE A 32 11.12 -0.64 31.74
C ILE A 32 10.56 -1.90 31.07
N PHE A 33 10.62 -3.05 31.74
CA PHE A 33 10.09 -4.31 31.21
C PHE A 33 8.58 -4.22 30.95
N LYS A 34 7.80 -3.72 31.92
CA LYS A 34 6.35 -3.50 31.76
C LYS A 34 6.03 -2.53 30.62
N ASP A 35 6.80 -1.47 30.46
CA ASP A 35 6.61 -0.51 29.38
C ASP A 35 6.98 -1.08 28.01
N THR A 36 8.03 -1.92 27.94
CA THR A 36 8.34 -2.67 26.72
C THR A 36 7.23 -3.65 26.37
N GLU A 37 6.72 -4.43 27.33
CA GLU A 37 5.58 -5.34 27.11
C GLU A 37 4.33 -4.60 26.66
N LYS A 38 4.00 -3.46 27.30
CA LYS A 38 2.85 -2.63 26.88
C LYS A 38 3.03 -2.11 25.47
N LYS A 39 4.24 -1.63 25.12
CA LYS A 39 4.56 -1.18 23.76
C LYS A 39 4.46 -2.30 22.74
N GLU A 40 4.90 -3.51 23.06
CA GLU A 40 4.74 -4.67 22.18
C GLU A 40 3.28 -5.10 22.02
N LYS A 41 2.49 -5.09 23.10
CA LYS A 41 1.04 -5.36 23.06
C LYS A 41 0.29 -4.30 22.25
N LEU A 42 0.71 -3.03 22.33
CA LEU A 42 0.17 -1.94 21.52
C LEU A 42 0.54 -2.06 20.04
N LYS A 43 1.77 -2.49 19.72
CA LYS A 43 2.20 -2.80 18.34
C LYS A 43 1.41 -3.96 17.74
N ASN A 44 1.08 -4.97 18.54
CA ASN A 44 0.31 -6.14 18.11
C ASN A 44 -1.22 -5.92 18.12
N ARG A 45 -1.71 -4.70 18.40
CA ARG A 45 -3.14 -4.42 18.24
C ARG A 45 -3.50 -4.50 16.76
N VAL A 46 -4.42 -5.41 16.46
CA VAL A 46 -4.99 -5.57 15.12
C VAL A 46 -5.61 -4.25 14.68
N VAL A 47 -5.07 -3.68 13.61
CA VAL A 47 -5.40 -2.33 13.09
C VAL A 47 -6.74 -2.31 12.33
N TYR A 48 -7.46 -3.43 12.31
CA TYR A 48 -8.71 -3.60 11.57
C TYR A 48 -9.74 -4.39 12.38
N HIS A 49 -11.00 -4.26 12.01
CA HIS A 49 -12.10 -5.02 12.61
C HIS A 49 -12.17 -6.41 11.99
N LYS A 50 -11.96 -7.46 12.80
CA LYS A 50 -12.04 -8.85 12.33
C LYS A 50 -13.47 -9.19 11.90
N LYS A 51 -13.59 -10.00 10.85
CA LYS A 51 -14.84 -10.46 10.25
C LYS A 51 -14.97 -11.98 10.35
N LEU A 52 -16.19 -12.49 10.52
CA LEU A 52 -16.53 -13.91 10.48
C LEU A 52 -17.03 -14.27 9.06
N VAL A 53 -16.11 -14.23 8.10
CA VAL A 53 -16.39 -14.55 6.69
C VAL A 53 -15.54 -15.75 6.29
N VAL A 54 -16.19 -16.79 5.79
CA VAL A 54 -15.52 -18.01 5.30
C VAL A 54 -15.57 -17.98 3.78
N HIS A 55 -14.46 -17.57 3.15
CA HIS A 55 -14.36 -17.48 1.70
C HIS A 55 -12.90 -17.67 1.25
N PRO A 56 -12.61 -18.38 0.14
CA PRO A 56 -11.23 -18.60 -0.33
C PRO A 56 -10.46 -17.30 -0.59
N LEU A 57 -11.16 -16.30 -1.14
CA LEU A 57 -10.59 -14.97 -1.44
C LEU A 57 -10.58 -14.03 -0.23
N PHE A 58 -11.05 -14.44 0.95
CA PHE A 58 -11.13 -13.58 2.13
C PHE A 58 -10.19 -14.03 3.24
N ARG A 59 -9.41 -13.11 3.79
CA ARG A 59 -8.60 -13.35 5.00
C ARG A 59 -8.60 -12.14 5.92
N ASN A 60 -8.67 -12.39 7.22
CA ASN A 60 -8.41 -11.39 8.24
C ASN A 60 -6.90 -11.20 8.35
N ILE A 61 -6.36 -10.28 7.54
CA ILE A 61 -4.94 -9.92 7.50
C ILE A 61 -4.77 -8.41 7.33
N THR A 62 -3.64 -7.90 7.80
CA THR A 62 -3.23 -6.50 7.65
C THR A 62 -2.82 -6.18 6.21
N PHE A 63 -2.53 -4.90 5.96
CA PHE A 63 -1.95 -4.44 4.70
C PHE A 63 -0.65 -5.17 4.36
N GLU A 64 0.30 -5.22 5.31
CA GLU A 64 1.62 -5.81 5.11
C GLU A 64 1.55 -7.34 4.91
N GLU A 65 0.69 -8.01 5.69
CA GLU A 65 0.45 -9.45 5.53
C GLU A 65 -0.17 -9.77 4.16
N ALA A 66 -1.03 -8.90 3.63
CA ALA A 66 -1.58 -9.06 2.29
C ALA A 66 -0.50 -8.89 1.20
N GLU A 67 0.39 -7.91 1.34
CA GLU A 67 1.52 -7.77 0.42
C GLU A 67 2.41 -9.01 0.43
N ASN A 68 2.72 -9.54 1.61
CA ASN A 68 3.52 -10.76 1.74
C ASN A 68 2.80 -11.99 1.14
N PHE A 69 1.49 -12.12 1.37
CA PHE A 69 0.67 -13.19 0.81
C PHE A 69 0.67 -13.20 -0.73
N LEU A 70 0.63 -12.02 -1.35
CA LEU A 70 0.63 -11.83 -2.80
C LEU A 70 2.03 -11.93 -3.45
N ARG A 71 3.10 -12.09 -2.66
CA ARG A 71 4.42 -12.42 -3.23
C ARG A 71 4.40 -13.79 -3.91
N ASN A 72 3.60 -14.74 -3.40
CA ASN A 72 3.42 -16.03 -4.05
C ASN A 72 2.80 -15.83 -5.46
N PRO A 73 3.44 -16.34 -6.53
CA PRO A 73 2.94 -16.19 -7.90
C PRO A 73 1.59 -16.87 -8.18
N GLN A 74 1.13 -17.79 -7.32
CA GLN A 74 -0.18 -18.43 -7.45
C GLN A 74 -1.34 -17.54 -6.97
N ASN A 75 -1.04 -16.45 -6.25
CA ASN A 75 -2.05 -15.59 -5.66
C ASN A 75 -2.18 -14.28 -6.45
N ASP A 76 -3.31 -14.10 -7.12
CA ASP A 76 -3.60 -12.89 -7.90
C ASP A 76 -4.23 -11.78 -7.05
N CYS A 77 -5.06 -12.14 -6.07
CA CYS A 77 -5.72 -11.19 -5.19
C CYS A 77 -6.05 -11.76 -3.81
N ILE A 78 -6.33 -10.85 -2.87
CA ILE A 78 -6.91 -11.19 -1.57
C ILE A 78 -7.81 -10.04 -1.09
N ILE A 79 -8.97 -10.40 -0.54
CA ILE A 79 -9.90 -9.48 0.10
C ILE A 79 -9.68 -9.55 1.61
N ARG A 80 -9.60 -8.39 2.24
CA ARG A 80 -9.34 -8.27 3.68
C ARG A 80 -10.16 -7.15 4.31
N PRO A 81 -10.36 -7.15 5.63
CA PRO A 81 -10.83 -5.98 6.33
C PRO A 81 -9.92 -4.77 6.08
N SER A 82 -10.53 -3.59 6.03
CA SER A 82 -9.81 -2.32 5.91
C SER A 82 -9.67 -1.67 7.29
N SER A 83 -8.51 -1.05 7.54
CA SER A 83 -8.30 -0.22 8.73
C SER A 83 -9.11 1.07 8.70
N LYS A 84 -9.73 1.41 7.56
CA LYS A 84 -10.56 2.61 7.38
C LYS A 84 -11.90 2.56 8.11
N GLY A 85 -12.36 1.39 8.56
CA GLY A 85 -13.59 1.28 9.33
C GLY A 85 -14.26 -0.09 9.24
N ILE A 86 -15.34 -0.25 10.02
CA ILE A 86 -16.07 -1.50 10.18
C ILE A 86 -16.90 -1.88 8.94
N ASP A 87 -17.23 -0.91 8.10
CA ASP A 87 -17.98 -1.05 6.84
C ASP A 87 -17.06 -0.97 5.61
N ARG A 88 -15.77 -1.27 5.81
CA ARG A 88 -14.74 -1.12 4.78
C ARG A 88 -13.96 -2.42 4.61
N LEU A 89 -13.86 -2.88 3.37
CA LEU A 89 -12.93 -3.92 2.95
C LEU A 89 -11.88 -3.32 2.02
N ALA A 90 -10.80 -4.06 1.80
CA ALA A 90 -9.81 -3.75 0.80
C ALA A 90 -9.56 -4.99 -0.07
N VAL A 91 -9.61 -4.81 -1.39
CA VAL A 91 -9.19 -5.81 -2.37
C VAL A 91 -7.76 -5.50 -2.73
N SER A 92 -6.84 -6.38 -2.35
CA SER A 92 -5.42 -6.26 -2.69
C SER A 92 -5.16 -7.11 -3.93
N ILE A 93 -4.65 -6.51 -5.00
CA ILE A 93 -4.49 -7.13 -6.33
C ILE A 93 -3.03 -7.03 -6.75
N LYS A 94 -2.43 -8.14 -7.14
CA LYS A 94 -1.08 -8.18 -7.71
C LYS A 94 -1.15 -7.87 -9.20
N ILE A 95 -0.65 -6.71 -9.61
CA ILE A 95 -0.64 -6.31 -11.03
C ILE A 95 0.57 -6.91 -11.75
N ALA A 96 1.74 -6.78 -11.13
CA ALA A 96 3.02 -7.27 -11.61
C ALA A 96 3.90 -7.62 -10.41
N ASP A 97 5.08 -8.19 -10.66
CA ASP A 97 5.99 -8.52 -9.57
C ASP A 97 6.46 -7.25 -8.84
N GLY A 98 6.25 -7.24 -7.52
CA GLY A 98 6.50 -6.06 -6.68
C GLY A 98 5.57 -4.86 -6.90
N ILE A 99 4.44 -5.02 -7.62
CA ILE A 99 3.41 -3.98 -7.80
C ILE A 99 2.05 -4.51 -7.35
N ILE A 100 1.62 -4.07 -6.17
CA ILE A 100 0.35 -4.47 -5.56
C ILE A 100 -0.53 -3.23 -5.40
N CYS A 101 -1.77 -3.33 -5.86
CA CYS A 101 -2.78 -2.28 -5.75
C CYS A 101 -3.80 -2.64 -4.68
N HIS A 102 -4.24 -1.65 -3.91
CA HIS A 102 -5.25 -1.85 -2.86
C HIS A 102 -6.47 -0.99 -3.17
N ILE A 103 -7.55 -1.67 -3.55
CA ILE A 103 -8.81 -1.04 -3.90
C ILE A 103 -9.74 -1.06 -2.68
N ASP A 104 -10.37 0.08 -2.44
CA ASP A 104 -11.26 0.29 -1.31
C ASP A 104 -12.67 -0.18 -1.66
N VAL A 105 -13.32 -0.88 -0.72
CA VAL A 105 -14.68 -1.40 -0.90
C VAL A 105 -15.53 -0.96 0.28
N HIS A 106 -16.73 -0.44 0.01
CA HIS A 106 -17.72 -0.16 1.03
C HIS A 106 -18.71 -1.32 1.14
N GLU A 107 -18.95 -1.79 2.36
CA GLU A 107 -19.97 -2.78 2.66
C GLU A 107 -21.26 -2.08 3.12
N ASN A 108 -22.39 -2.45 2.54
CA ASN A 108 -23.72 -1.96 2.93
C ASN A 108 -24.65 -3.12 3.30
N GLU A 109 -25.74 -2.81 4.00
CA GLU A 109 -26.81 -3.76 4.36
C GLU A 109 -26.27 -4.97 5.17
N LYS A 110 -25.44 -4.69 6.17
CA LYS A 110 -24.85 -5.70 7.05
C LYS A 110 -25.84 -6.20 8.09
N PRO A 111 -25.93 -7.52 8.34
CA PRO A 111 -26.76 -8.06 9.44
C PRO A 111 -26.13 -7.81 10.81
N ASN A 112 -24.79 -7.77 10.88
CA ASN A 112 -24.00 -7.38 12.05
C ASN A 112 -22.59 -6.96 11.61
N ASP A 113 -21.79 -6.47 12.55
CA ASP A 113 -20.45 -5.94 12.27
C ASP A 113 -19.42 -6.95 11.78
N PHE A 114 -19.57 -8.21 12.18
CA PHE A 114 -18.65 -9.30 11.85
C PHE A 114 -18.99 -9.97 10.52
N ALA A 115 -20.24 -9.85 10.08
CA ALA A 115 -20.71 -10.42 8.82
C ALA A 115 -20.37 -9.54 7.61
N LEU A 116 -20.37 -10.16 6.43
CA LEU A 116 -20.26 -9.48 5.15
C LEU A 116 -21.58 -8.75 4.83
N GLY A 117 -21.48 -7.53 4.29
CA GLY A 117 -22.63 -6.81 3.75
C GLY A 117 -23.26 -7.50 2.53
N LYS A 118 -24.56 -7.30 2.30
CA LYS A 118 -25.25 -7.82 1.10
C LYS A 118 -24.93 -7.06 -0.18
N LYS A 119 -24.40 -5.84 -0.05
CA LYS A 119 -24.01 -4.98 -1.17
C LYS A 119 -22.62 -4.45 -0.94
N LEU A 120 -21.72 -4.74 -1.88
CA LEU A 120 -20.33 -4.33 -1.85
C LEU A 120 -20.14 -3.28 -2.94
N LEU A 121 -19.73 -2.08 -2.58
CA LEU A 121 -19.57 -0.96 -3.50
C LEU A 121 -18.09 -0.73 -3.79
N ILE A 122 -17.70 -0.83 -5.06
CA ILE A 122 -16.39 -0.45 -5.56
C ILE A 122 -16.58 0.70 -6.55
N TYR A 123 -16.00 1.86 -6.25
CA TYR A 123 -16.27 3.10 -6.98
C TYR A 123 -17.79 3.38 -7.07
N ASN A 124 -18.37 3.28 -8.26
CA ASN A 124 -19.79 3.54 -8.53
C ASN A 124 -20.57 2.26 -8.89
N GLU A 125 -19.98 1.09 -8.71
CA GLU A 125 -20.59 -0.19 -9.06
C GLU A 125 -20.84 -1.05 -7.81
N VAL A 126 -22.00 -1.71 -7.78
CA VAL A 126 -22.41 -2.61 -6.71
C VAL A 126 -22.15 -4.04 -7.12
N TYR A 127 -21.69 -4.85 -6.17
CA TYR A 127 -21.41 -6.26 -6.27
C TYR A 127 -22.18 -6.99 -5.15
N GLU A 128 -22.65 -8.19 -5.44
CA GLU A 128 -23.46 -9.01 -4.53
C GLU A 128 -22.59 -9.80 -3.56
N ASP A 129 -21.46 -10.34 -4.02
CA ASP A 129 -20.56 -11.15 -3.22
C ASP A 129 -19.08 -11.01 -3.65
N LEU A 130 -18.21 -11.78 -2.99
CA LEU A 130 -16.77 -11.75 -3.22
C LEU A 130 -16.36 -12.41 -4.53
N ASP A 131 -17.14 -13.39 -5.02
CA ASP A 131 -16.89 -14.07 -6.28
C ASP A 131 -17.21 -13.16 -7.47
N GLU A 132 -18.29 -12.36 -7.38
CA GLU A 132 -18.63 -11.36 -8.38
C GLU A 132 -17.55 -10.27 -8.47
N ILE A 133 -17.03 -9.78 -7.33
CA ILE A 133 -15.89 -8.85 -7.31
C ILE A 133 -14.71 -9.47 -8.07
N TYR A 134 -14.42 -10.74 -7.83
CA TYR A 134 -13.32 -11.40 -8.52
C TYR A 134 -13.56 -11.52 -10.03
N ALA A 135 -14.73 -12.02 -10.41
CA ALA A 135 -15.09 -12.31 -11.79
C ALA A 135 -15.22 -11.03 -12.64
N ARG A 136 -15.85 -9.99 -12.10
CA ARG A 136 -16.20 -8.78 -12.85
C ARG A 136 -15.17 -7.67 -12.69
N PHE A 137 -14.65 -7.45 -11.49
CA PHE A 137 -13.70 -6.37 -11.20
C PHE A 137 -12.25 -6.84 -11.32
N VAL A 138 -11.81 -7.80 -10.50
CA VAL A 138 -10.39 -8.21 -10.44
C VAL A 138 -9.91 -8.78 -11.78
N THR A 139 -10.69 -9.69 -12.38
CA THR A 139 -10.34 -10.31 -13.66
C THR A 139 -10.21 -9.27 -14.77
N SER A 140 -11.19 -8.38 -14.90
CA SER A 140 -11.16 -7.27 -15.87
C SER A 140 -9.97 -6.33 -15.64
N PHE A 141 -9.71 -5.98 -14.38
CA PHE A 141 -8.59 -5.13 -13.99
C PHE A 141 -7.24 -5.74 -14.40
N LEU A 142 -6.99 -7.01 -14.05
CA LEU A 142 -5.77 -7.72 -14.44
C LEU A 142 -5.63 -7.89 -15.94
N ASN A 143 -6.73 -8.18 -16.65
CA ASN A 143 -6.72 -8.31 -18.10
C ASN A 143 -6.35 -7.00 -18.78
N ASN A 144 -6.85 -5.85 -18.31
CA ASN A 144 -6.46 -4.54 -18.84
C ASN A 144 -4.94 -4.32 -18.73
N PHE A 145 -4.33 -4.63 -17.57
CA PHE A 145 -2.88 -4.52 -17.40
C PHE A 145 -2.12 -5.51 -18.29
N LYS A 146 -2.59 -6.75 -18.41
CA LYS A 146 -2.01 -7.74 -19.34
C LYS A 146 -2.03 -7.21 -20.78
N GLU A 147 -3.12 -6.61 -21.24
CA GLU A 147 -3.18 -6.02 -22.58
C GLU A 147 -2.24 -4.82 -22.76
N ILE A 148 -2.11 -3.96 -21.73
CA ILE A 148 -1.14 -2.86 -21.73
C ILE A 148 0.29 -3.39 -21.86
N THR A 149 0.65 -4.45 -21.13
CA THR A 149 2.01 -5.04 -21.21
C THR A 149 2.34 -5.65 -22.57
N LYS A 150 1.33 -6.07 -23.34
CA LYS A 150 1.50 -6.61 -24.71
C LYS A 150 1.60 -5.52 -25.77
N HIS A 151 1.29 -4.27 -25.42
CA HIS A 151 1.28 -3.19 -26.39
C HIS A 151 2.70 -2.92 -26.94
N LYS A 152 2.83 -2.69 -28.24
CA LYS A 152 4.12 -2.52 -28.94
C LYS A 152 5.02 -1.39 -28.38
N PHE A 153 4.43 -0.40 -27.72
CA PHE A 153 5.15 0.72 -27.12
C PHE A 153 5.24 0.60 -25.60
N TYR A 154 4.83 -0.53 -25.02
CA TYR A 154 5.08 -0.84 -23.63
C TYR A 154 6.59 -0.95 -23.41
N PHE A 155 7.07 -0.32 -22.35
CA PHE A 155 8.45 -0.40 -21.91
C PHE A 155 8.44 -0.37 -20.39
N TYR A 156 8.80 -1.50 -19.75
CA TYR A 156 8.87 -1.54 -18.30
C TYR A 156 10.04 -0.68 -17.83
N ALA A 157 9.71 0.43 -17.18
CA ALA A 157 10.65 1.29 -16.48
C ALA A 157 9.95 1.71 -15.18
N PRO A 158 10.60 1.58 -14.02
CA PRO A 158 10.06 2.17 -12.81
C PRO A 158 9.95 3.69 -12.98
N ASP A 159 8.89 4.28 -12.44
CA ASP A 159 8.59 5.72 -12.59
C ASP A 159 9.62 6.65 -11.92
N PHE A 160 10.50 6.11 -11.08
CA PHE A 160 11.65 6.83 -10.53
C PHE A 160 12.91 6.79 -11.41
N GLU A 161 12.95 5.96 -12.46
CA GLU A 161 14.08 5.84 -13.38
C GLU A 161 13.92 6.74 -14.62
N LEU A 162 13.80 8.05 -14.40
CA LEU A 162 13.58 9.04 -15.45
C LEU A 162 14.64 9.01 -16.55
N SER A 163 15.91 8.77 -16.20
CA SER A 163 17.02 8.69 -17.16
C SER A 163 16.85 7.57 -18.19
N THR A 164 16.34 6.41 -17.75
CA THR A 164 16.10 5.24 -18.60
C THR A 164 14.98 5.54 -19.60
N ILE A 165 13.92 6.18 -19.13
CA ILE A 165 12.76 6.60 -19.94
C ILE A 165 13.20 7.63 -20.99
N GLU A 166 13.95 8.64 -20.58
CA GLU A 166 14.44 9.69 -21.48
C GLU A 166 15.37 9.15 -22.57
N ALA A 167 16.30 8.27 -22.21
CA ALA A 167 17.22 7.65 -23.16
C ALA A 167 16.47 6.83 -24.22
N GLU A 168 15.47 6.04 -23.79
CA GLU A 168 14.67 5.23 -24.72
C GLU A 168 13.81 6.09 -25.64
N LEU A 169 13.21 7.17 -25.14
CA LEU A 169 12.43 8.10 -25.98
C LEU A 169 13.30 8.81 -27.02
N LYS A 170 14.52 9.24 -26.65
CA LYS A 170 15.47 9.85 -27.60
C LYS A 170 15.89 8.86 -28.69
N ARG A 171 16.24 7.63 -28.31
CA ARG A 171 16.57 6.54 -29.24
C ARG A 171 15.45 6.26 -30.24
N ARG A 172 14.19 6.24 -29.77
CA ARG A 172 13.01 6.08 -30.64
C ARG A 172 12.82 7.27 -31.58
N GLY A 173 13.07 8.49 -31.12
CA GLY A 173 13.01 9.70 -31.94
C GLY A 173 14.04 9.69 -33.08
N GLU A 174 15.27 9.26 -32.81
CA GLU A 174 16.33 9.11 -33.82
C GLU A 174 15.97 8.08 -34.89
N THR A 175 15.32 6.98 -34.47
CA THR A 175 14.94 5.90 -35.38
C THR A 175 13.70 6.25 -36.23
N ASN A 176 12.79 7.08 -35.73
CA ASN A 176 11.51 7.36 -36.37
C ASN A 176 11.11 8.84 -36.28
N ASN A 177 11.63 9.65 -37.20
CA ASN A 177 11.44 11.10 -37.23
C ASN A 177 10.05 11.56 -37.74
N LYS A 178 9.12 10.64 -38.05
CA LYS A 178 7.79 10.99 -38.61
C LYS A 178 6.70 11.17 -37.54
N ARG A 179 6.94 10.71 -36.30
CA ARG A 179 5.94 10.73 -35.22
C ARG A 179 6.61 11.10 -33.90
N ILE A 180 5.84 11.69 -32.99
CA ILE A 180 6.29 11.92 -31.61
C ILE A 180 6.50 10.55 -30.96
N PRO A 181 7.72 10.22 -30.49
CA PRO A 181 7.96 8.96 -29.81
C PRO A 181 7.32 8.99 -28.42
N TYR A 182 6.69 7.88 -28.06
CA TYR A 182 6.07 7.69 -26.76
C TYR A 182 6.29 6.25 -26.25
N LEU A 183 6.08 6.07 -24.95
CA LEU A 183 6.07 4.77 -24.30
C LEU A 183 4.98 4.74 -23.22
N LEU A 184 4.53 3.52 -22.92
CA LEU A 184 3.58 3.23 -21.86
C LEU A 184 4.27 2.36 -20.82
N SER A 185 4.06 2.64 -19.54
CA SER A 185 4.54 1.76 -18.46
C SER A 185 3.63 1.77 -17.25
N ILE A 186 3.72 0.72 -16.44
CA ILE A 186 2.98 0.60 -15.19
C ILE A 186 3.71 1.41 -14.12
N SER A 187 2.97 2.23 -13.38
CA SER A 187 3.52 3.03 -12.28
C SER A 187 3.71 2.15 -11.03
N LYS A 188 4.92 2.18 -10.46
CA LYS A 188 5.22 1.54 -9.18
C LYS A 188 4.89 2.45 -8.00
N THR A 189 5.02 3.77 -8.18
CA THR A 189 4.66 4.78 -7.17
C THR A 189 3.14 4.87 -6.98
N TYR A 190 2.38 4.69 -8.05
CA TYR A 190 0.91 4.69 -8.02
C TYR A 190 0.37 3.36 -8.58
N PRO A 191 0.38 2.28 -7.77
CA PRO A 191 -0.13 0.98 -8.20
C PRO A 191 -1.57 1.08 -8.72
N GLY A 192 -1.83 0.45 -9.87
CA GLY A 192 -3.12 0.54 -10.55
C GLY A 192 -3.23 1.69 -11.54
N LYS A 193 -2.14 2.43 -11.77
CA LYS A 193 -2.03 3.42 -12.84
C LYS A 193 -0.96 3.04 -13.87
N VAL A 194 -1.14 3.57 -15.06
CA VAL A 194 -0.19 3.52 -16.17
C VAL A 194 0.18 4.96 -16.46
N TYR A 195 1.43 5.21 -16.79
CA TYR A 195 1.86 6.52 -17.27
C TYR A 195 2.24 6.45 -18.76
N LEU A 196 1.99 7.55 -19.45
CA LEU A 196 2.38 7.81 -20.83
C LEU A 196 3.53 8.80 -20.82
N ALA A 197 4.71 8.38 -21.27
CA ALA A 197 5.84 9.28 -21.46
C ALA A 197 6.06 9.56 -22.95
N TYR A 198 6.25 10.82 -23.32
CA TYR A 198 6.44 11.23 -24.72
C TYR A 198 7.42 12.39 -24.88
N LEU A 199 8.09 12.46 -26.03
CA LEU A 199 9.07 13.51 -26.34
C LEU A 199 8.43 14.63 -27.18
N ALA A 200 8.04 15.74 -26.56
CA ALA A 200 7.47 16.89 -27.25
C ALA A 200 8.49 18.04 -27.29
N LYS A 201 8.83 18.53 -28.48
CA LYS A 201 9.76 19.66 -28.68
C LYS A 201 11.07 19.50 -27.89
N SER A 202 11.66 18.30 -27.95
CA SER A 202 12.89 17.91 -27.22
C SER A 202 12.78 17.85 -25.70
N VAL A 203 11.58 17.96 -25.13
CA VAL A 203 11.31 17.81 -23.69
C VAL A 203 10.46 16.56 -23.48
N VAL A 204 10.86 15.73 -22.51
CA VAL A 204 10.04 14.57 -22.12
C VAL A 204 8.94 15.02 -21.17
N ARG A 205 7.72 14.56 -21.45
CA ARG A 205 6.51 14.82 -20.67
C ARG A 205 5.91 13.50 -20.21
N TYR A 206 5.22 13.56 -19.08
CA TYR A 206 4.58 12.42 -18.43
C TYR A 206 3.11 12.77 -18.18
N GLU A 207 2.22 11.84 -18.52
CA GLU A 207 0.78 11.88 -18.25
C GLU A 207 0.33 10.61 -17.53
#